data_AF-A0ABD6F0G4-F1
#
_entry.id   AF-A0ABD6F0G4-F1
#
_cell.length_a   1.000
_cell.length_b   1.000
_cell.length_c   1.000
_cell.angle_alpha   90.00
_cell.angle_beta   90.00
_cell.angle_gamma   90.00
#
_symmetry.space_group_name_H-M   'P 1'
#
loop_
_entity.id
_entity.type
_entity.pdbx_description
1 polymer ?
#
loop_
_entity_poly.entity_id
_entity_poly.type
_entity_poly.pdbx_seq_one_letter_code
_entity_poly.pdbx_strand_id
1 'polypeptide(L)'
;MDNGDDVVESMEDVHDEHYWRNLIEENPFDGYARHSLIGLLRKSASSICQQERVTSSDACLMPAEFWLDWIEDEINAGKDSKDIVDLFDRALVDYKRPEIYRRYIKWACEASTELGTAVLEKTCEAIGLRVDTAAEIWSLYIDFEKGKMNSSDTDESKKRAAVGKLYERFLKIPHLGMENSWDDYEDFIGMESSAQNEKSTPLVGGDS
;
A
#
# COMPACT_ATOMS: atom_id res chain seq x y z
N MET A 1 48.91 -9.79 -6.32
CA MET A 1 47.62 -10.41 -6.57
C MET A 1 46.66 -9.26 -6.72
N ASP A 2 46.27 -9.04 -7.97
CA ASP A 2 45.43 -7.95 -8.44
C ASP A 2 43.99 -8.29 -8.04
N ASN A 3 43.44 -7.57 -7.06
CA ASN A 3 42.01 -7.66 -6.75
C ASN A 3 41.32 -6.67 -7.68
N GLY A 4 40.97 -7.16 -8.87
CA GLY A 4 40.01 -6.49 -9.73
C GLY A 4 38.69 -6.42 -8.98
N ASP A 5 38.35 -5.23 -8.49
CA ASP A 5 36.97 -4.85 -8.25
C ASP A 5 36.28 -4.87 -9.62
N ASP A 6 35.76 -6.04 -10.00
CA ASP A 6 34.72 -6.14 -11.02
C ASP A 6 33.51 -5.41 -10.46
N VAL A 7 33.46 -4.11 -10.76
CA VAL A 7 32.23 -3.33 -10.74
C VAL A 7 31.30 -4.09 -11.68
N VAL A 8 30.35 -4.81 -11.10
CA VAL A 8 29.25 -5.41 -11.85
C VAL A 8 28.43 -4.23 -12.35
N GLU A 9 28.82 -3.71 -13.51
CA GLU A 9 28.08 -2.68 -14.23
C GLU A 9 26.69 -3.25 -14.42
N SER A 10 25.66 -2.53 -13.94
CA SER A 10 24.31 -3.05 -14.01
C SER A 10 23.98 -3.30 -15.47
N MET A 11 23.40 -4.46 -15.79
CA MET A 11 23.14 -4.88 -17.19
C MET A 11 22.22 -3.87 -17.93
N GLU A 12 21.60 -2.94 -17.20
CA GLU A 12 20.81 -1.82 -17.71
C GLU A 12 21.65 -0.70 -18.34
N ASP A 13 22.94 -0.55 -17.98
CA ASP A 13 23.80 0.56 -18.44
C ASP A 13 24.39 0.35 -19.85
N VAL A 14 24.16 -0.81 -20.47
CA VAL A 14 24.76 -1.17 -21.78
C VAL A 14 23.87 -0.81 -22.97
N HIS A 15 22.56 -0.62 -22.75
CA HIS A 15 21.57 -0.48 -23.83
C HIS A 15 21.05 0.96 -23.94
N ASP A 16 21.10 1.53 -25.15
CA ASP A 16 20.61 2.87 -25.45
C ASP A 16 19.13 2.89 -25.88
N GLU A 17 18.58 4.09 -26.12
CA GLU A 17 17.19 4.25 -26.59
C GLU A 17 16.91 3.50 -27.90
N HIS A 18 17.87 3.49 -28.83
CA HIS A 18 17.67 2.85 -30.13
C HIS A 18 17.53 1.33 -30.00
N TYR A 19 18.32 0.71 -29.12
CA TYR A 19 18.22 -0.71 -28.81
C TYR A 19 16.81 -1.09 -28.33
N TRP A 20 16.29 -0.38 -27.33
CA TRP A 20 14.97 -0.71 -26.77
C TRP A 20 13.83 -0.45 -27.77
N ARG A 21 13.94 0.61 -28.58
CA ARG A 21 12.96 0.87 -29.65
C ARG A 21 12.89 -0.25 -30.67
N ASN A 22 14.04 -0.80 -31.10
CA ASN A 22 14.06 -1.92 -32.04
C ASN A 22 13.35 -3.16 -31.44
N LEU A 23 13.57 -3.47 -30.16
CA LEU A 23 12.85 -4.57 -29.50
C LEU A 23 11.33 -4.34 -29.43
N ILE A 24 10.90 -3.09 -29.19
CA ILE A 24 9.48 -2.73 -29.18
C ILE A 24 8.86 -2.79 -30.59
N GLU A 25 9.62 -2.46 -31.63
CA GLU A 25 9.19 -2.62 -33.02
C GLU A 25 9.01 -4.11 -33.39
N GLU A 26 9.94 -4.97 -32.96
CA GLU A 26 9.85 -6.41 -33.16
C GLU A 26 8.71 -7.05 -32.35
N ASN A 27 8.51 -6.60 -31.11
CA ASN A 27 7.43 -7.04 -30.23
C ASN A 27 6.77 -5.85 -29.49
N PRO A 28 5.66 -5.31 -30.03
CA PRO A 28 4.97 -4.18 -29.41
C PRO A 28 4.40 -4.44 -28.02
N PHE A 29 4.31 -5.69 -27.57
CA PHE A 29 3.79 -6.07 -26.26
C PHE A 29 4.89 -6.39 -25.23
N ASP A 30 6.16 -6.10 -25.56
CA ASP A 30 7.27 -6.30 -24.63
C ASP A 30 7.26 -5.23 -23.53
N GLY A 31 6.57 -5.54 -22.42
CA GLY A 31 6.49 -4.67 -21.26
C GLY A 31 7.84 -4.41 -20.58
N TYR A 32 8.80 -5.35 -20.68
CA TYR A 32 10.14 -5.16 -20.14
C TYR A 32 10.91 -4.13 -20.97
N ALA A 33 10.97 -4.30 -22.29
CA ALA A 33 11.64 -3.33 -23.17
C ALA A 33 11.03 -1.92 -23.04
N ARG A 34 9.70 -1.82 -22.94
CA ARG A 34 9.00 -0.56 -22.70
C ARG A 34 9.34 0.07 -21.35
N HIS A 35 9.36 -0.72 -20.27
CA HIS A 35 9.71 -0.25 -18.95
C HIS A 35 11.18 0.26 -18.91
N SER A 36 12.10 -0.50 -19.52
CA SER A 36 13.52 -0.12 -19.62
C SER A 36 13.72 1.18 -20.42
N LEU A 37 13.04 1.32 -21.57
CA LEU A 37 13.06 2.56 -22.35
C LEU A 37 12.57 3.75 -21.53
N ILE A 38 11.44 3.61 -20.83
CA ILE A 38 10.88 4.67 -19.99
C ILE A 38 11.82 5.02 -18.84
N GLY A 39 12.50 4.03 -18.26
CA GLY A 39 13.55 4.24 -17.26
C GLY A 39 14.67 5.15 -17.79
N LEU A 40 15.17 4.89 -19.01
CA LEU A 40 16.20 5.74 -19.65
C LEU A 40 15.69 7.17 -19.93
N LEU A 41 14.46 7.29 -20.43
CA LEU A 41 13.85 8.59 -20.73
C LEU A 41 13.60 9.40 -19.46
N ARG A 42 13.21 8.75 -18.36
CA ARG A 42 13.06 9.36 -17.04
C ARG A 42 14.41 9.83 -16.49
N LYS A 43 15.46 8.99 -16.54
CA LYS A 43 16.83 9.34 -16.11
C LYS A 43 17.41 10.54 -16.86
N SER A 44 17.10 10.66 -18.15
CA SER A 44 17.55 11.78 -19.00
C SER A 44 16.64 13.01 -18.97
N ALA A 45 15.57 13.00 -18.16
CA ALA A 45 14.53 14.05 -18.12
C ALA A 45 13.98 14.40 -19.52
N SER A 46 13.84 13.39 -20.38
CA SER A 46 13.39 13.55 -21.76
C SER A 46 11.92 14.00 -21.82
N SER A 47 11.63 14.99 -22.67
CA SER A 47 10.28 15.55 -22.83
C SER A 47 9.26 14.55 -23.38
N ILE A 48 9.71 13.48 -24.03
CA ILE A 48 8.84 12.41 -24.56
C ILE A 48 8.49 11.33 -23.53
N CYS A 49 9.08 11.35 -22.34
CA CYS A 49 8.87 10.33 -21.31
C CYS A 49 7.38 10.13 -20.99
N GLN A 50 6.61 11.23 -20.86
CA GLN A 50 5.18 11.15 -20.58
C GLN A 50 4.38 10.49 -21.70
N GLN A 51 4.73 10.81 -22.95
CA GLN A 51 4.06 10.22 -24.11
C GLN A 51 4.32 8.71 -24.17
N GLU A 52 5.54 8.28 -23.85
CA GLU A 52 5.92 6.87 -23.84
C GLU A 52 5.25 6.09 -22.70
N ARG A 53 5.03 6.72 -21.53
CA ARG A 53 4.23 6.15 -20.42
C ARG A 53 2.81 5.84 -20.84
N VAL A 54 2.14 6.81 -21.46
CA VAL A 54 0.77 6.64 -21.96
C VAL A 54 0.74 5.58 -23.05
N THR A 55 1.61 5.69 -24.05
CA THR A 55 1.66 4.74 -25.18
C THR A 55 1.92 3.31 -24.72
N SER A 56 2.81 3.11 -23.75
CA SER A 56 3.16 1.77 -23.25
C SER A 56 2.06 1.16 -22.40
N SER A 57 1.45 1.95 -21.49
CA SER A 57 0.33 1.48 -20.68
C SER A 57 -0.95 1.23 -21.47
N ASP A 58 -1.14 1.89 -22.62
CA ASP A 58 -2.27 1.60 -23.51
C ASP A 58 -2.02 0.37 -24.41
N ALA A 59 -0.74 0.03 -24.65
CA ALA A 59 -0.36 -1.08 -25.54
C ALA A 59 -0.28 -2.43 -24.82
N CYS A 60 0.17 -2.48 -23.57
CA CYS A 60 0.34 -3.72 -22.82
C CYS A 60 0.23 -3.52 -21.31
N LEU A 61 0.06 -4.63 -20.58
CA LEU A 61 0.12 -4.64 -19.12
C LEU A 61 1.51 -4.23 -18.65
N MET A 62 1.57 -3.17 -17.84
CA MET A 62 2.84 -2.63 -17.35
C MET A 62 3.12 -3.06 -15.91
N PRO A 63 4.36 -3.44 -15.56
CA PRO A 63 4.71 -3.93 -14.23
C PRO A 63 4.34 -2.92 -13.13
N ALA A 64 4.14 -3.40 -11.89
CA ALA A 64 3.73 -2.55 -10.78
C ALA A 64 4.75 -1.43 -10.49
N GLU A 65 6.04 -1.72 -10.66
CA GLU A 65 7.15 -0.78 -10.50
C GLU A 65 7.02 0.42 -11.45
N PHE A 66 6.64 0.18 -12.72
CA PHE A 66 6.37 1.24 -13.68
C PHE A 66 5.26 2.17 -13.20
N TRP A 67 4.15 1.61 -12.72
CA TRP A 67 3.02 2.40 -12.24
C TRP A 67 3.38 3.21 -11.01
N LEU A 68 4.08 2.61 -10.05
CA LEU A 68 4.51 3.29 -8.83
C LEU A 68 5.48 4.44 -9.13
N ASP A 69 6.46 4.23 -10.03
CA ASP A 69 7.38 5.28 -10.47
C ASP A 69 6.65 6.43 -11.15
N TRP A 70 5.68 6.12 -12.03
CA TRP A 70 4.90 7.14 -12.71
C TRP A 70 4.06 7.95 -11.71
N ILE A 71 3.32 7.27 -10.83
CA ILE A 71 2.50 7.91 -9.81
C ILE A 71 3.34 8.82 -8.91
N GLU A 72 4.51 8.37 -8.46
CA GLU A 72 5.38 9.17 -7.60
C GLU A 72 5.84 10.45 -8.31
N ASP A 73 6.21 10.35 -9.59
CA ASP A 73 6.62 11.51 -10.38
C ASP A 73 5.48 12.53 -10.55
N GLU A 74 4.25 12.08 -10.79
CA GLU A 74 3.09 12.97 -10.95
C GLU A 74 2.69 13.64 -9.63
N ILE A 75 2.80 12.91 -8.50
CA ILE A 75 2.62 13.48 -7.16
C ILE A 75 3.67 14.57 -6.91
N ASN A 76 4.94 14.28 -7.19
CA ASN A 76 6.04 15.24 -7.02
C ASN A 76 5.92 16.45 -7.95
N ALA A 77 5.34 16.26 -9.14
CA ALA A 77 5.02 17.34 -10.07
C ALA A 77 3.82 18.21 -9.62
N GLY A 78 3.14 17.84 -8.52
CA GLY A 78 2.02 18.59 -7.97
C GLY A 78 0.76 18.52 -8.82
N LYS A 79 0.51 17.37 -9.49
CA LYS A 79 -0.72 17.15 -10.24
C LYS A 79 -1.96 17.18 -9.35
N ASP A 80 -3.09 17.48 -9.98
CA ASP A 80 -4.39 17.48 -9.30
C ASP A 80 -4.71 16.09 -8.76
N SER A 81 -5.33 16.04 -7.57
CA SER A 81 -5.68 14.77 -6.92
C SER A 81 -6.56 13.87 -7.79
N LYS A 82 -7.38 14.46 -8.67
CA LYS A 82 -8.19 13.70 -9.62
C LYS A 82 -7.31 12.90 -10.60
N ASP A 83 -6.29 13.54 -11.17
CA ASP A 83 -5.39 12.89 -12.13
C ASP A 83 -4.59 11.76 -11.46
N ILE A 84 -4.18 11.97 -10.20
CA ILE A 84 -3.50 10.94 -9.41
C ILE A 84 -4.44 9.76 -9.10
N VAL A 85 -5.69 10.03 -8.73
CA VAL A 85 -6.72 8.98 -8.53
C VAL A 85 -6.93 8.18 -9.81
N ASP A 86 -7.10 8.84 -10.95
CA ASP A 86 -7.28 8.18 -12.24
C ASP A 86 -6.07 7.30 -12.58
N LEU A 87 -4.86 7.74 -12.24
CA LEU A 87 -3.63 6.98 -12.46
C LEU A 87 -3.53 5.74 -11.56
N PHE A 88 -3.88 5.84 -10.28
CA PHE A 88 -3.99 4.68 -9.39
C PHE A 88 -5.04 3.68 -9.89
N ASP A 89 -6.19 4.17 -10.34
CA ASP A 89 -7.26 3.31 -10.84
C ASP A 89 -6.85 2.56 -12.10
N ARG A 90 -6.10 3.20 -13.00
CA ARG A 90 -5.46 2.51 -14.16
C ARG A 90 -4.49 1.44 -13.71
N ALA A 91 -3.59 1.75 -12.78
CA ALA A 91 -2.61 0.78 -12.27
C ALA A 91 -3.27 -0.46 -11.65
N LEU A 92 -4.39 -0.27 -10.95
CA LEU A 92 -5.16 -1.34 -10.32
C LEU A 92 -5.98 -2.20 -11.30
N VAL A 93 -6.22 -1.72 -12.52
CA VAL A 93 -6.78 -2.53 -13.61
C VAL A 93 -5.75 -3.53 -14.11
N ASP A 94 -4.50 -3.08 -14.32
CA ASP A 94 -3.41 -3.96 -14.77
C ASP A 94 -3.02 -4.97 -13.68
N TYR A 95 -2.79 -4.48 -12.46
CA TYR A 95 -2.25 -5.26 -11.36
C TYR A 95 -2.96 -4.95 -10.05
N LYS A 96 -3.75 -5.91 -9.54
CA LYS A 96 -4.34 -5.85 -8.19
C LYS A 96 -3.33 -6.25 -7.11
N ARG A 97 -2.18 -5.58 -7.12
CA ARG A 97 -1.04 -5.87 -6.24
C ARG A 97 -1.17 -5.07 -4.93
N PRO A 98 -0.96 -5.69 -3.76
CA PRO A 98 -1.08 -4.99 -2.48
C PRO A 98 -0.19 -3.74 -2.38
N GLU A 99 0.96 -3.74 -3.04
CA GLU A 99 1.90 -2.62 -3.08
C GLU A 99 1.27 -1.32 -3.62
N ILE A 100 0.45 -1.42 -4.67
CA ILE A 100 -0.23 -0.28 -5.29
C ILE A 100 -1.30 0.25 -4.34
N TYR A 101 -2.08 -0.64 -3.71
CA TYR A 101 -3.08 -0.25 -2.72
C TYR A 101 -2.48 0.45 -1.50
N ARG A 102 -1.35 -0.06 -0.96
CA ARG A 102 -0.65 0.60 0.16
C ARG A 102 -0.22 2.01 -0.20
N ARG A 103 0.39 2.17 -1.38
CA ARG A 103 0.83 3.48 -1.86
C ARG A 103 -0.35 4.43 -2.06
N TYR A 104 -1.48 3.91 -2.56
CA TYR A 104 -2.71 4.67 -2.76
C TYR A 104 -3.33 5.12 -1.45
N ILE A 105 -3.50 4.22 -0.49
CA ILE A 105 -3.99 4.53 0.86
C ILE A 105 -3.14 5.64 1.49
N LYS A 106 -1.81 5.47 1.49
CA LYS A 106 -0.89 6.46 2.08
C LYS A 106 -1.11 7.84 1.49
N TRP A 107 -1.05 7.95 0.16
CA TRP A 107 -1.25 9.23 -0.53
C TRP A 107 -2.64 9.82 -0.26
N ALA A 108 -3.69 9.01 -0.33
CA ALA A 108 -5.07 9.46 -0.16
C ALA A 108 -5.33 10.03 1.23
N CYS A 109 -4.81 9.37 2.27
CA CYS A 109 -4.90 9.82 3.66
C CYS A 109 -4.13 11.13 3.90
N GLU A 110 -2.99 11.32 3.22
CA GLU A 110 -2.22 12.58 3.25
C GLU A 110 -2.93 13.71 2.49
N ALA A 111 -3.64 13.38 1.40
CA ALA A 111 -4.32 14.35 0.56
C ALA A 111 -5.59 14.93 1.20
N SER A 112 -6.48 14.09 1.74
CA SER A 112 -7.64 14.55 2.53
C SER A 112 -8.28 13.45 3.36
N THR A 113 -9.08 13.85 4.36
CA THR A 113 -9.82 12.90 5.21
C THR A 113 -10.89 12.13 4.42
N GLU A 114 -11.58 12.83 3.53
CA GLU A 114 -12.66 12.27 2.70
C GLU A 114 -12.10 11.27 1.70
N LEU A 115 -10.98 11.60 1.03
CA LEU A 115 -10.35 10.74 0.04
C LEU A 115 -9.72 9.52 0.72
N GLY A 116 -9.02 9.71 1.85
CA GLY A 116 -8.48 8.61 2.65
C GLY A 116 -9.56 7.60 3.04
N THR A 117 -10.71 8.09 3.55
CA THR A 117 -11.85 7.22 3.92
C THR A 117 -12.38 6.45 2.70
N ALA A 118 -12.57 7.12 1.56
CA ALA A 118 -13.10 6.49 0.35
C ALA A 118 -12.16 5.41 -0.21
N VAL A 119 -10.85 5.67 -0.23
CA VAL A 119 -9.84 4.72 -0.73
C VAL A 119 -9.67 3.53 0.21
N LEU A 120 -9.73 3.75 1.53
CA LEU A 120 -9.68 2.66 2.51
C LEU A 120 -10.88 1.72 2.35
N GLU A 121 -12.11 2.23 2.24
CA GLU A 121 -13.30 1.39 2.00
C GLU A 121 -13.19 0.62 0.68
N LYS A 122 -12.81 1.29 -0.42
CA LYS A 122 -12.57 0.64 -1.73
C LYS A 122 -11.51 -0.47 -1.63
N THR A 123 -10.46 -0.25 -0.85
CA THR A 123 -9.38 -1.24 -0.67
C THR A 123 -9.83 -2.42 0.19
N CYS A 124 -10.60 -2.17 1.26
CA CYS A 124 -11.20 -3.21 2.08
C CYS A 124 -12.11 -4.13 1.25
N GLU A 125 -12.92 -3.57 0.35
CA GLU A 125 -13.75 -4.34 -0.57
C GLU A 125 -12.94 -5.15 -1.59
N ALA A 126 -11.83 -4.58 -2.10
CA ALA A 126 -11.04 -5.22 -3.15
C ALA A 126 -10.10 -6.32 -2.65
N ILE A 127 -9.38 -6.06 -1.55
CA ILE A 127 -8.33 -6.95 -1.01
C ILE A 127 -8.39 -7.15 0.51
N GLY A 128 -9.24 -6.42 1.23
CA GLY A 128 -9.34 -6.52 2.69
C GLY A 128 -9.92 -7.84 3.21
N LEU A 129 -10.43 -8.72 2.34
CA LEU A 129 -10.92 -10.06 2.73
C LEU A 129 -9.88 -11.18 2.50
N ARG A 130 -8.71 -10.86 1.94
CA ARG A 130 -7.68 -11.88 1.69
C ARG A 130 -6.86 -12.13 2.95
N VAL A 131 -6.55 -13.40 3.19
CA VAL A 131 -5.82 -13.84 4.39
C VAL A 131 -4.45 -13.17 4.56
N ASP A 132 -3.78 -12.87 3.45
CA ASP A 132 -2.41 -12.31 3.40
C ASP A 132 -2.36 -10.79 3.57
N THR A 133 -3.46 -10.08 3.30
CA THR A 133 -3.49 -8.60 3.32
C THR A 133 -4.49 -8.01 4.30
N ALA A 134 -5.48 -8.79 4.76
CA ALA A 134 -6.53 -8.29 5.64
C ALA A 134 -5.95 -7.58 6.87
N ALA A 135 -5.04 -8.22 7.61
CA ALA A 135 -4.44 -7.64 8.81
C ALA A 135 -3.88 -6.23 8.55
N GLU A 136 -3.05 -6.10 7.52
CA GLU A 136 -2.42 -4.83 7.16
C GLU A 136 -3.44 -3.76 6.76
N ILE A 137 -4.37 -4.08 5.86
CA ILE A 137 -5.33 -3.10 5.32
C ILE A 137 -6.30 -2.62 6.40
N TRP A 138 -6.80 -3.52 7.25
CA TRP A 138 -7.72 -3.16 8.31
C TRP A 138 -7.02 -2.38 9.43
N SER A 139 -5.78 -2.72 9.78
CA SER A 139 -4.99 -1.93 10.74
C SER A 139 -4.75 -0.51 10.23
N LEU A 140 -4.40 -0.33 8.95
CA LEU A 140 -4.27 1.00 8.34
C LEU A 140 -5.57 1.81 8.44
N TYR A 141 -6.73 1.17 8.24
CA TYR A 141 -8.01 1.86 8.38
C TYR A 141 -8.31 2.24 9.84
N ILE A 142 -8.14 1.30 10.76
CA ILE A 142 -8.36 1.54 12.19
C ILE A 142 -7.45 2.67 12.69
N ASP A 143 -6.18 2.68 12.31
CA ASP A 143 -5.22 3.72 12.70
C ASP A 143 -5.57 5.07 12.10
N PHE A 144 -6.02 5.10 10.84
CA PHE A 144 -6.54 6.32 10.22
C PHE A 144 -7.76 6.87 10.98
N GLU A 145 -8.71 6.02 11.36
CA GLU A 145 -9.89 6.42 12.13
C GLU A 145 -9.54 6.89 13.55
N LYS A 146 -8.60 6.22 14.22
CA LYS A 146 -8.03 6.66 15.51
C LYS A 146 -7.30 8.00 15.37
N GLY A 147 -6.58 8.23 14.27
CA GLY A 147 -5.92 9.50 13.99
C GLY A 147 -6.91 10.66 13.88
N LYS A 148 -8.07 10.43 13.25
CA LYS A 148 -9.19 11.40 13.21
C LYS A 148 -9.82 11.64 14.58
N MET A 149 -9.75 10.67 15.50
CA MET A 149 -10.18 10.85 16.89
C MET A 149 -9.40 11.97 17.56
N ASN A 150 -8.08 11.95 17.40
CA ASN A 150 -7.16 12.84 18.11
C ASN A 150 -7.11 14.29 17.57
N SER A 151 -7.71 14.58 16.41
CA SER A 151 -7.52 15.86 15.69
C SER A 151 -8.72 16.81 15.69
N SER A 152 -9.85 16.48 16.32
CA SER A 152 -11.14 17.20 16.13
C SER A 152 -11.92 17.44 17.44
N ASP A 153 -12.59 18.60 17.55
CA ASP A 153 -13.52 19.00 18.64
C ASP A 153 -14.89 18.26 18.62
N THR A 154 -15.03 17.22 17.79
CA THR A 154 -16.29 16.46 17.65
C THR A 154 -16.46 15.44 18.78
N ASP A 155 -17.71 15.08 19.08
CA ASP A 155 -18.15 14.08 20.06
C ASP A 155 -17.31 12.78 20.03
N GLU A 156 -16.39 12.66 21.00
CA GLU A 156 -15.49 11.52 21.20
C GLU A 156 -16.22 10.17 21.26
N SER A 157 -17.46 10.15 21.75
CA SER A 157 -18.26 8.92 21.83
C SER A 157 -18.60 8.37 20.44
N LYS A 158 -18.89 9.25 19.47
CA LYS A 158 -19.20 8.85 18.09
C LYS A 158 -17.98 8.33 17.36
N LYS A 159 -16.82 8.95 17.60
CA LYS A 159 -15.55 8.52 16.99
C LYS A 159 -15.12 7.16 17.55
N ARG A 160 -15.21 6.97 18.87
CA ARG A 160 -14.97 5.68 19.51
C ARG A 160 -15.91 4.59 19.00
N ALA A 161 -17.19 4.91 18.77
CA ALA A 161 -18.14 3.99 18.16
C ALA A 161 -17.80 3.65 16.70
N ALA A 162 -17.26 4.59 15.93
CA ALA A 162 -16.81 4.34 14.55
C ALA A 162 -15.64 3.35 14.50
N VAL A 163 -14.62 3.56 15.36
CA VAL A 163 -13.48 2.63 15.49
C VAL A 163 -13.96 1.24 15.95
N GLY A 164 -14.87 1.17 16.92
CA GLY A 164 -15.46 -0.10 17.38
C GLY A 164 -16.15 -0.88 16.24
N LYS A 165 -16.91 -0.18 15.39
CA LYS A 165 -17.54 -0.81 14.21
C LYS A 165 -16.51 -1.33 13.19
N LEU A 166 -15.35 -0.68 13.05
CA LEU A 166 -14.27 -1.18 12.19
C LEU A 166 -13.67 -2.47 12.75
N TYR A 167 -13.39 -2.52 14.06
CA TYR A 167 -12.95 -3.76 14.71
C TYR A 167 -13.99 -4.88 14.55
N GLU A 168 -15.28 -4.61 14.76
CA GLU A 168 -16.34 -5.60 14.54
C GLU A 168 -16.40 -6.14 13.11
N ARG A 169 -16.06 -5.31 12.10
CA ARG A 169 -15.95 -5.76 10.70
C ARG A 169 -14.70 -6.60 10.50
N PHE A 170 -13.56 -6.13 11.00
CA PHE A 170 -12.27 -6.76 10.83
C PHE A 170 -12.19 -8.14 11.48
N LEU A 171 -12.62 -8.26 12.74
CA LEU A 171 -12.54 -9.50 13.53
C LEU A 171 -13.45 -10.63 13.02
N LYS A 172 -14.32 -10.37 12.03
CA LYS A 172 -15.11 -11.40 11.34
C LYS A 172 -14.36 -12.03 10.16
N ILE A 173 -13.22 -11.47 9.77
CA ILE A 173 -12.46 -11.86 8.59
C ILE A 173 -11.32 -12.77 9.04
N PRO A 174 -11.20 -14.01 8.53
CA PRO A 174 -10.04 -14.84 8.78
C PRO A 174 -8.77 -14.20 8.18
N HIS A 175 -7.76 -13.97 9.02
CA HIS A 175 -6.50 -13.34 8.62
C HIS A 175 -5.33 -13.89 9.42
N LEU A 176 -4.11 -13.64 8.93
CA LEU A 176 -2.89 -13.99 9.66
C LEU A 176 -2.72 -13.11 10.90
N GLY A 177 -2.44 -13.71 12.06
CA GLY A 177 -2.22 -12.97 13.31
C GLY A 177 -3.51 -12.47 13.97
N MET A 178 -4.59 -13.23 13.87
CA MET A 178 -5.90 -12.87 14.43
C MET A 178 -5.87 -12.67 15.95
N GLU A 179 -4.98 -13.36 16.64
CA GLU A 179 -4.71 -13.18 18.08
C GLU A 179 -4.23 -11.76 18.36
N ASN A 180 -3.28 -11.23 17.57
CA ASN A 180 -2.78 -9.87 17.75
C ASN A 180 -3.89 -8.84 17.52
N SER A 181 -4.74 -9.05 16.51
CA SER A 181 -5.86 -8.15 16.22
C SER A 181 -6.95 -8.20 17.29
N TRP A 182 -7.09 -9.34 17.97
CA TRP A 182 -7.95 -9.46 19.14
C TRP A 182 -7.36 -8.72 20.34
N ASP A 183 -6.06 -8.89 20.61
CA ASP A 183 -5.34 -8.18 21.68
C ASP A 183 -5.46 -6.65 21.48
N ASP A 184 -5.23 -6.16 20.26
CA ASP A 184 -5.39 -4.74 19.89
C ASP A 184 -6.83 -4.23 20.15
N TYR A 185 -7.83 -5.09 19.98
CA TYR A 185 -9.23 -4.77 20.26
C TYR A 185 -9.52 -4.76 21.76
N GLU A 186 -9.02 -5.73 22.52
CA GLU A 186 -9.14 -5.78 23.99
C GLU A 186 -8.55 -4.52 24.62
N ASP A 187 -7.35 -4.14 24.19
CA ASP A 187 -6.68 -2.90 24.58
C ASP A 187 -7.53 -1.68 24.20
N PHE A 188 -8.09 -1.65 22.98
CA PHE A 188 -8.93 -0.56 22.53
C PHE A 188 -10.18 -0.38 23.41
N ILE A 189 -10.86 -1.45 23.81
CA ILE A 189 -12.06 -1.39 24.66
C ILE A 189 -11.74 -1.25 26.16
N GLY A 190 -10.47 -1.39 26.56
CA GLY A 190 -10.02 -1.35 27.94
C GLY A 190 -10.37 -2.62 28.73
N MET A 191 -10.41 -3.76 28.05
CA MET A 191 -10.66 -5.06 28.67
C MET A 191 -9.35 -5.55 29.30
N GLU A 192 -9.23 -5.48 30.62
CA GLU A 192 -8.08 -6.09 31.30
C GLU A 192 -8.12 -7.61 31.12
N SER A 193 -7.04 -8.16 30.58
CA SER A 193 -6.87 -9.60 30.37
C SER A 193 -6.98 -10.32 31.72
N SER A 194 -8.10 -11.01 31.94
CA SER A 194 -8.43 -11.70 33.21
C SER A 194 -7.54 -12.90 33.52
N ALA A 195 -6.55 -13.19 32.68
CA ALA A 195 -5.66 -14.34 32.76
C ALA A 195 -4.55 -14.25 33.84
N GLN A 196 -4.38 -13.12 34.55
CA GLN A 196 -3.35 -13.02 35.60
C GLN A 196 -3.85 -13.26 37.04
N ASN A 197 -5.15 -13.47 37.27
CA ASN A 197 -5.68 -13.56 38.64
C ASN A 197 -5.78 -14.99 39.21
N GLU A 198 -5.42 -16.04 38.46
CA GLU A 198 -5.50 -17.43 38.94
C GLU A 198 -4.21 -18.01 39.56
N LYS A 199 -3.10 -17.26 39.59
CA LYS A 199 -1.82 -17.75 40.16
C LYS A 199 -1.52 -17.34 41.60
N SER A 200 -2.41 -16.64 42.28
CA SER A 200 -2.19 -16.18 43.66
C SER A 200 -3.35 -16.52 44.59
N THR A 201 -3.69 -17.81 44.72
CA THR A 201 -4.28 -18.31 45.96
C THR A 201 -3.28 -19.25 46.62
N PRO A 202 -2.55 -18.81 47.66
CA PRO A 202 -1.85 -19.74 48.53
C PRO A 202 -2.90 -20.58 49.23
N LEU A 203 -2.81 -21.91 49.06
CA LEU A 203 -3.55 -22.86 49.87
C LEU A 203 -3.18 -22.63 51.34
N VAL A 204 -4.10 -22.00 52.09
CA VAL A 204 -4.08 -22.01 53.54
C VAL A 204 -4.43 -23.43 53.99
N GLY A 205 -3.42 -24.28 54.17
CA GLY A 205 -3.48 -25.36 55.15
C GLY A 205 -3.08 -24.74 56.49
N GLY A 206 -3.90 -24.72 57.53
CA GLY A 206 -4.75 -25.79 58.01
C GLY A 206 -3.99 -26.46 59.16
N ASP A 207 -4.21 -25.94 60.37
CA ASP A 207 -3.61 -26.37 61.64
C ASP A 207 -3.58 -27.89 61.83
N SER A 208 -2.45 -28.40 62.32
CA SER A 208 -2.33 -29.35 63.46
C SER A 208 -0.86 -29.61 63.80
#